data_AF-A0A2T0MYP0-F1
#
_entry.id   AF-A0A2T0MYP0-F1
#
_cell.length_a   1.000
_cell.length_b   1.000
_cell.length_c   1.000
_cell.angle_alpha   90.00
_cell.angle_beta   90.00
_cell.angle_gamma   90.00
#
_symmetry.space_group_name_H-M   'P 1'
#
loop_
_entity.id
_entity.type
_entity.pdbx_description
1 polymer ?
#
loop_
_entity_poly.entity_id
_entity_poly.type
_entity_poly.pdbx_seq_one_letter_code
_entity_poly.pdbx_strand_id
1 'polypeptide(L)'
;MAIDLLNHKLDRAFDHIDATGNGVVEREDLLGLGARILVGFGESPTSVTGASLVDSFDGIWATLSEALERDGDSGITRPDFLRGMTAAFVTGDRYDPVFKPATLAVAELCDADGDGRIGPAEFRTMLCAFGVAYDDVDEAFDRLDRAGRGALTVDELVLAAADYYRSDDPNAAGNWLYGPL
;
A
#
# COMPACT_ATOMS: atom_id res chain seq x y z
N MET A 1 6.67 21.99 4.44
CA MET A 1 6.10 22.15 3.07
C MET A 1 6.30 20.94 2.15
N ALA A 2 7.34 20.11 2.33
CA ALA A 2 7.47 18.79 1.65
C ALA A 2 7.28 17.62 2.64
N ILE A 3 7.93 17.72 3.81
CA ILE A 3 7.81 16.76 4.92
C ILE A 3 6.37 16.65 5.44
N ASP A 4 5.62 17.76 5.49
CA ASP A 4 4.23 17.76 5.96
C ASP A 4 3.29 16.96 5.04
N LEU A 5 3.51 17.02 3.73
CA LEU A 5 2.72 16.25 2.75
C LEU A 5 3.01 14.76 2.90
N LEU A 6 4.28 14.38 3.00
CA LEU A 6 4.67 12.98 3.17
C LEU A 6 4.16 12.41 4.50
N ASN A 7 4.25 13.17 5.59
CA ASN A 7 3.71 12.77 6.88
C ASN A 7 2.20 12.56 6.79
N HIS A 8 1.46 13.47 6.13
CA HIS A 8 0.01 13.35 5.95
C HIS A 8 -0.37 12.11 5.12
N LYS A 9 0.41 11.79 4.08
CA LYS A 9 0.26 10.55 3.30
C LYS A 9 0.49 9.29 4.14
N LEU A 10 1.56 9.27 4.93
CA LEU A 10 1.89 8.15 5.81
C LEU A 10 0.87 7.99 6.94
N ASP A 11 0.34 9.10 7.45
CA ASP A 11 -0.76 9.10 8.42
C ASP A 11 -2.02 8.45 7.84
N ARG A 12 -2.39 8.80 6.61
CA ARG A 12 -3.52 8.16 5.93
C ARG A 12 -3.26 6.68 5.67
N ALA A 13 -2.04 6.30 5.27
CA ALA A 13 -1.68 4.90 5.10
C ALA A 13 -1.77 4.12 6.42
N PHE A 14 -1.40 4.74 7.54
CA PHE A 14 -1.58 4.17 8.88
C PHE A 14 -3.05 3.90 9.18
N ASP A 15 -3.95 4.86 8.88
CA ASP A 15 -5.40 4.69 9.08
C ASP A 15 -5.99 3.53 8.26
N HIS A 16 -5.43 3.25 7.08
CA HIS A 16 -5.86 2.10 6.27
C HIS A 16 -5.44 0.75 6.86
N ILE A 17 -4.35 0.72 7.63
CA ILE A 17 -3.86 -0.50 8.27
C ILE A 17 -4.48 -0.68 9.66
N ASP A 18 -4.57 0.38 10.47
CA ASP A 18 -5.21 0.39 11.79
C ASP A 18 -6.75 0.37 11.66
N ALA A 19 -7.26 -0.76 11.18
CA ALA A 19 -8.69 -1.00 11.05
C ALA A 19 -9.42 -1.06 12.41
N THR A 20 -8.68 -1.25 13.51
CA THR A 20 -9.25 -1.29 14.86
C THR A 20 -9.39 0.10 15.49
N GLY A 21 -8.68 1.10 14.96
CA GLY A 21 -8.67 2.47 15.46
C GLY A 21 -8.04 2.58 16.85
N ASN A 22 -7.17 1.65 17.22
CA ASN A 22 -6.50 1.61 18.53
C ASN A 22 -5.29 2.57 18.57
N GLY A 23 -4.89 3.16 17.44
CA GLY A 23 -3.74 4.05 17.29
C GLY A 23 -2.39 3.33 17.22
N VAL A 24 -2.41 2.00 17.07
CA VAL A 24 -1.24 1.11 17.05
C VAL A 24 -1.43 0.03 16.01
N VAL A 25 -0.60 0.02 14.96
CA VAL A 25 -0.61 -1.06 13.98
C VAL A 25 0.20 -2.22 14.53
N GLU A 26 -0.40 -3.41 14.55
CA GLU A 26 0.26 -4.66 14.90
C GLU A 26 0.51 -5.51 13.64
N ARG A 27 1.38 -6.51 13.75
CA ARG A 27 1.64 -7.47 12.65
C ARG A 27 0.34 -8.10 12.15
N GLU A 28 -0.58 -8.39 13.06
CA GLU A 28 -1.88 -8.99 12.76
C GLU A 28 -2.79 -8.07 11.93
N ASP A 29 -2.71 -6.74 12.10
CA ASP A 29 -3.47 -5.79 11.31
C ASP A 29 -3.02 -5.79 9.84
N LEU A 30 -1.70 -5.82 9.63
CA LEU A 30 -1.11 -5.88 8.30
C LEU A 30 -1.47 -7.19 7.60
N LEU A 31 -1.41 -8.31 8.31
CA LEU A 31 -1.85 -9.61 7.80
C LEU A 31 -3.36 -9.65 7.54
N GLY A 32 -4.15 -9.01 8.41
CA GLY A 32 -5.60 -8.86 8.26
C GLY A 32 -5.97 -8.07 7.01
N LEU A 33 -5.23 -7.01 6.71
CA LEU A 33 -5.36 -6.25 5.46
C LEU A 33 -5.06 -7.14 4.24
N GLY A 34 -3.95 -7.87 4.25
CA GLY A 34 -3.62 -8.83 3.18
C GLY A 34 -4.73 -9.88 2.99
N ALA A 35 -5.27 -10.42 4.07
CA ALA A 35 -6.39 -11.36 4.02
C ALA A 35 -7.67 -10.73 3.44
N ARG A 36 -7.98 -9.47 3.76
CA ARG A 36 -9.13 -8.75 3.16
C ARG A 36 -8.97 -8.56 1.66
N ILE A 37 -7.76 -8.21 1.21
CA ILE A 37 -7.45 -8.07 -0.23
C ILE A 37 -7.68 -9.43 -0.91
N LEU A 38 -7.11 -10.52 -0.39
CA LEU A 38 -7.29 -11.86 -0.92
C LEU A 38 -8.76 -12.26 -1.02
N VAL A 39 -9.54 -12.03 0.04
CA VAL A 39 -10.99 -12.28 0.05
C VAL A 39 -11.72 -11.44 -1.00
N GLY A 40 -11.32 -10.18 -1.19
CA GLY A 40 -11.90 -9.29 -2.21
C GLY A 40 -11.72 -9.82 -3.63
N PHE A 41 -10.55 -10.39 -3.92
CA PHE A 41 -10.24 -10.99 -5.23
C PHE A 41 -10.62 -12.47 -5.33
N GLY A 42 -11.19 -13.06 -4.28
CA GLY A 42 -11.57 -14.48 -4.25
C GLY A 42 -10.38 -15.44 -4.17
N GLU A 43 -9.20 -14.94 -3.81
CA GLU A 43 -7.97 -15.70 -3.65
C GLU A 43 -7.85 -16.30 -2.23
N SER A 44 -7.18 -17.44 -2.14
CA SER A 44 -6.93 -18.09 -0.85
C SER A 44 -5.58 -17.67 -0.28
N PRO A 45 -5.45 -17.43 1.04
CA PRO A 45 -4.15 -17.17 1.66
C PRO A 45 -3.16 -18.34 1.53
N THR A 46 -3.66 -19.54 1.20
CA THR A 46 -2.84 -20.73 0.92
C THR A 46 -2.48 -20.88 -0.57
N SER A 47 -2.95 -19.99 -1.45
CA SER A 47 -2.52 -19.98 -2.86
C SER A 47 -1.08 -19.46 -2.96
N VAL A 48 -0.42 -19.67 -4.09
CA VAL A 48 0.94 -19.16 -4.31
C VAL A 48 0.96 -17.64 -4.16
N THR A 49 -0.01 -16.96 -4.77
CA THR A 49 -0.19 -15.50 -4.68
C THR A 49 -0.48 -15.05 -3.25
N GLY A 50 -1.36 -15.77 -2.54
CA GLY A 50 -1.65 -15.48 -1.13
C GLY A 50 -0.45 -15.63 -0.21
N ALA A 51 0.34 -16.69 -0.38
CA ALA A 51 1.57 -16.89 0.38
C ALA A 51 2.61 -15.80 0.06
N SER A 52 2.80 -15.44 -1.21
CA SER A 52 3.71 -14.36 -1.60
C SER A 52 3.30 -12.99 -1.05
N LEU A 53 1.99 -12.72 -0.98
CA LEU A 53 1.46 -11.51 -0.37
C LEU A 53 1.78 -11.46 1.14
N VAL A 54 1.50 -12.56 1.85
CA VAL A 54 1.76 -12.69 3.30
C VAL A 54 3.26 -12.53 3.60
N ASP A 55 4.12 -13.22 2.85
CA ASP A 55 5.57 -13.13 3.00
C ASP A 55 6.08 -11.70 2.73
N SER A 56 5.49 -11.01 1.76
CA SER A 56 5.84 -9.62 1.44
C SER A 56 5.47 -8.66 2.56
N PHE A 57 4.27 -8.80 3.14
CA PHE A 57 3.84 -8.01 4.28
C PHE A 57 4.69 -8.29 5.52
N ASP A 58 5.05 -9.55 5.76
CA ASP A 58 5.96 -9.92 6.85
C ASP A 58 7.34 -9.27 6.67
N GLY A 59 7.86 -9.25 5.44
CA GLY A 59 9.11 -8.56 5.11
C GLY A 59 9.06 -7.04 5.37
N ILE A 60 7.95 -6.38 5.04
CA ILE A 60 7.74 -4.96 5.36
C ILE A 60 7.74 -4.76 6.88
N TRP A 61 7.00 -5.58 7.60
CA TRP A 61 6.88 -5.50 9.06
C TRP A 61 8.22 -5.70 9.76
N ALA A 62 8.98 -6.72 9.35
CA ALA A 62 10.33 -6.98 9.87
C ALA A 62 11.27 -5.81 9.59
N THR A 63 11.20 -5.22 8.40
CA THR A 63 12.03 -4.06 8.03
C THR A 63 11.68 -2.82 8.85
N LEU A 64 10.40 -2.56 9.09
CA LEU A 64 9.95 -1.46 9.95
C LEU A 64 10.39 -1.66 11.39
N SER A 65 10.25 -2.89 11.92
CA SER A 65 10.69 -3.25 13.27
C SER A 65 12.20 -3.09 13.44
N GLU A 66 13.00 -3.56 12.46
CA GLU A 66 14.46 -3.39 12.44
C GLU A 66 14.85 -1.90 12.38
N ALA A 67 14.22 -1.12 11.49
CA ALA A 67 14.51 0.31 11.34
C ALA A 67 14.17 1.13 12.59
N LEU A 68 13.19 0.67 13.38
CA LEU A 68 12.80 1.30 14.64
C LEU A 68 13.58 0.76 15.85
N GLU A 69 14.47 -0.23 15.65
CA GLU A 69 15.18 -0.94 16.71
C GLU A 69 14.22 -1.51 17.78
N ARG A 70 13.08 -2.04 17.33
CA ARG A 70 12.03 -2.60 18.18
C ARG A 70 11.92 -4.11 18.02
N ASP A 71 11.31 -4.74 19.01
CA ASP A 71 10.92 -6.13 18.92
C ASP A 71 9.82 -6.31 17.87
N GLY A 72 9.92 -7.36 17.05
CA GLY A 72 8.99 -7.63 15.96
C GLY A 72 7.56 -7.94 16.41
N ASP A 73 7.33 -8.20 17.70
CA ASP A 73 5.98 -8.36 18.25
C ASP A 73 5.43 -7.07 18.89
N SER A 74 6.20 -5.98 18.87
CA SER A 74 5.74 -4.69 19.40
C SER A 74 4.93 -3.92 18.37
N GLY A 75 3.70 -3.56 18.74
CA GLY A 75 2.89 -2.64 17.93
C GLY A 75 3.62 -1.33 17.61
N ILE A 76 3.40 -0.83 16.40
CA ILE A 76 3.98 0.40 15.88
C ILE A 76 2.95 1.52 16.04
N THR A 77 3.29 2.52 16.85
CA THR A 77 2.45 3.72 16.99
C THR A 77 2.52 4.59 15.75
N ARG A 78 1.52 5.42 15.50
CA ARG A 78 1.51 6.41 14.42
C ARG A 78 2.85 7.16 14.23
N PRO A 79 3.42 7.84 15.25
CA PRO A 79 4.70 8.54 15.08
C PRO A 79 5.88 7.60 14.79
N ASP A 80 5.87 6.36 15.31
CA ASP A 80 6.88 5.37 14.99
C ASP A 80 6.73 4.84 13.55
N PHE A 81 5.50 4.67 13.06
CA PHE A 81 5.24 4.28 11.68
C PHE A 81 5.83 5.32 10.71
N LEU A 82 5.57 6.60 10.94
CA LEU A 82 6.15 7.69 10.14
C LEU A 82 7.68 7.66 10.16
N ARG A 83 8.29 7.46 11.33
CA ARG A 83 9.75 7.37 11.49
C ARG A 83 10.33 6.15 10.78
N GLY A 84 9.71 5.00 10.94
CA GLY A 84 10.14 3.73 10.34
C GLY A 84 10.03 3.76 8.83
N MET A 85 8.90 4.23 8.31
CA MET A 85 8.69 4.41 6.86
C MET A 85 9.69 5.40 6.28
N THR A 86 9.92 6.51 6.97
CA THR A 86 10.90 7.51 6.54
C THR A 86 12.31 6.92 6.50
N ALA A 87 12.75 6.31 7.60
CA ALA A 87 14.09 5.75 7.72
C ALA A 87 14.35 4.59 6.75
N ALA A 88 13.38 3.68 6.58
CA ALA A 88 13.53 2.48 5.76
C ALA A 88 13.32 2.72 4.27
N PHE A 89 12.32 3.53 3.89
CA PHE A 89 11.83 3.60 2.51
C PHE A 89 12.02 4.96 1.84
N VAL A 90 11.87 6.05 2.59
CA VAL A 90 12.01 7.42 2.05
C VAL A 90 13.48 7.77 1.90
N THR A 91 14.24 7.68 3.00
CA THR A 91 15.67 7.98 3.03
C THR A 91 16.54 6.73 2.91
N GLY A 92 15.94 5.54 3.11
CA GLY A 92 16.64 4.26 3.10
C GLY A 92 16.56 3.51 1.77
N ASP A 93 17.47 2.56 1.61
CA ASP A 93 17.60 1.72 0.41
C ASP A 93 16.72 0.45 0.47
N ARG A 94 15.83 0.31 1.48
CA ARG A 94 15.03 -0.91 1.68
C ARG A 94 13.77 -0.99 0.81
N TYR A 95 13.42 0.09 0.10
CA TYR A 95 12.25 0.11 -0.76
C TYR A 95 12.33 -0.91 -1.90
N ASP A 96 13.41 -0.90 -2.67
CA ASP A 96 13.58 -1.81 -3.81
C ASP A 96 13.59 -3.30 -3.41
N PRO A 97 14.28 -3.72 -2.33
CA PRO A 97 14.27 -5.13 -1.92
C PRO A 97 13.03 -5.57 -1.15
N VAL A 98 12.23 -4.66 -0.57
CA VAL A 98 11.12 -5.03 0.33
C VAL A 98 9.78 -4.48 -0.13
N PHE A 99 9.70 -3.18 -0.39
CA PHE A 99 8.44 -2.50 -0.71
C PHE A 99 8.00 -2.74 -2.15
N LYS A 100 8.94 -2.75 -3.09
CA LYS A 100 8.69 -3.03 -4.52
C LYS A 100 8.12 -4.43 -4.76
N PRO A 101 8.71 -5.53 -4.25
CA PRO A 101 8.12 -6.86 -4.43
C PRO A 101 6.76 -6.98 -3.76
N ALA A 102 6.53 -6.32 -2.61
CA ALA A 102 5.22 -6.31 -1.97
C ALA A 102 4.16 -5.60 -2.83
N THR A 103 4.50 -4.44 -3.38
CA THR A 103 3.60 -3.69 -4.27
C THR A 103 3.34 -4.49 -5.55
N LEU A 104 4.35 -5.17 -6.08
CA LEU A 104 4.21 -6.04 -7.23
C LEU A 104 3.24 -7.20 -6.93
N ALA A 105 3.40 -7.88 -5.80
CA ALA A 105 2.50 -8.97 -5.39
C ALA A 105 1.06 -8.49 -5.21
N VAL A 106 0.85 -7.30 -4.64
CA VAL A 106 -0.47 -6.67 -4.55
C VAL A 106 -1.04 -6.35 -5.93
N ALA A 107 -0.21 -5.81 -6.83
CA ALA A 107 -0.63 -5.45 -8.19
C ALA A 107 -0.98 -6.69 -9.03
N GLU A 108 -0.15 -7.74 -8.96
CA GLU A 108 -0.43 -9.03 -9.61
C GLU A 108 -1.67 -9.71 -9.03
N LEU A 109 -1.93 -9.56 -7.73
CA LEU A 109 -3.18 -10.03 -7.13
C LEU A 109 -4.41 -9.24 -7.63
N CYS A 110 -4.23 -7.97 -7.96
CA CYS A 110 -5.32 -7.15 -8.49
C CYS A 110 -5.61 -7.43 -9.97
N ASP A 111 -4.59 -7.82 -10.73
CA ASP A 111 -4.68 -8.34 -12.10
C ASP A 111 -5.20 -9.79 -12.07
N ALA A 112 -6.46 -9.95 -11.66
CA ALA A 112 -7.06 -11.26 -11.42
C ALA A 112 -7.31 -12.03 -12.73
N ASP A 113 -7.44 -11.34 -13.86
CA ASP A 113 -7.58 -11.95 -15.18
C ASP A 113 -6.24 -12.22 -15.88
N GLY A 114 -5.13 -11.71 -15.32
CA GLY A 114 -3.77 -11.93 -15.80
C GLY A 114 -3.50 -11.25 -17.15
N ASP A 115 -4.25 -10.20 -17.48
CA ASP A 115 -4.08 -9.44 -18.73
C ASP A 115 -2.96 -8.38 -18.62
N GLY A 116 -2.35 -8.25 -17.44
CA GLY A 116 -1.29 -7.29 -17.14
C GLY A 116 -1.82 -5.89 -16.81
N ARG A 117 -3.13 -5.76 -16.62
CA ARG A 117 -3.82 -4.49 -16.39
C ARG A 117 -4.78 -4.61 -15.22
N ILE A 118 -5.06 -3.47 -14.63
CA ILE A 118 -5.94 -3.30 -13.49
C ILE A 118 -7.02 -2.36 -13.96
N GLY A 119 -8.18 -2.94 -14.22
CA GLY A 119 -9.39 -2.21 -14.58
C GLY A 119 -9.99 -1.47 -13.38
N PRO A 120 -10.98 -0.59 -13.62
CA PRO A 120 -11.64 0.17 -12.57
C PRO A 120 -12.35 -0.71 -11.53
N ALA A 121 -12.86 -1.88 -11.93
CA ALA A 121 -13.51 -2.83 -11.02
C ALA A 121 -12.51 -3.49 -10.06
N GLU A 122 -11.32 -3.85 -10.55
CA GLU A 122 -10.25 -4.44 -9.77
C GLU A 122 -9.62 -3.42 -8.83
N PHE A 123 -9.34 -2.22 -9.35
CA PHE A 123 -8.86 -1.10 -8.55
C PHE A 123 -9.84 -0.75 -7.42
N ARG A 124 -11.15 -0.79 -7.70
CA ARG A 124 -12.19 -0.64 -6.68
C ARG A 124 -12.17 -1.73 -5.63
N THR A 125 -12.04 -2.98 -6.04
CA THR A 125 -11.97 -4.12 -5.10
C THR A 125 -10.79 -3.96 -4.16
N MET A 126 -9.63 -3.58 -4.71
CA MET A 126 -8.44 -3.25 -3.93
C MET A 126 -8.74 -2.12 -2.93
N LEU A 127 -9.16 -0.94 -3.39
CA LEU A 127 -9.34 0.22 -2.52
C LEU A 127 -10.44 0.03 -1.47
N CYS A 128 -11.48 -0.75 -1.77
CA CYS A 128 -12.46 -1.16 -0.77
C CYS A 128 -11.84 -2.06 0.32
N ALA A 129 -10.87 -2.92 -0.02
CA ALA A 129 -10.15 -3.72 0.98
C ALA A 129 -9.26 -2.84 1.89
N PHE A 130 -8.73 -1.72 1.37
CA PHE A 130 -8.04 -0.68 2.14
C PHE A 130 -9.01 0.26 2.90
N GLY A 131 -10.33 0.13 2.72
CA GLY A 131 -11.33 0.95 3.41
C GLY A 131 -11.52 2.36 2.83
N VAL A 132 -11.09 2.61 1.59
CA VAL A 132 -11.34 3.87 0.87
C VAL A 132 -12.81 3.94 0.42
N ALA A 133 -13.41 5.13 0.50
CA ALA A 133 -14.79 5.36 0.11
C ALA A 133 -14.99 5.21 -1.41
N TYR A 134 -16.13 4.65 -1.80
CA TYR A 134 -16.48 4.33 -3.19
C TYR A 134 -16.30 5.55 -4.13
N ASP A 135 -16.72 6.74 -3.70
CA ASP A 135 -16.68 7.95 -4.52
C ASP A 135 -15.26 8.46 -4.81
N ASP A 136 -14.31 8.20 -3.89
CA ASP A 136 -12.91 8.62 -4.04
C ASP A 136 -12.11 7.71 -4.97
N VAL A 137 -12.54 6.46 -5.14
CA VAL A 137 -11.87 5.42 -5.95
C VAL A 137 -11.88 5.78 -7.45
N ASP A 138 -13.03 6.23 -7.96
CA ASP A 138 -13.17 6.51 -9.39
C ASP A 138 -12.33 7.75 -9.77
N GLU A 139 -12.30 8.78 -8.92
CA GLU A 139 -11.42 9.95 -9.14
C GLU A 139 -9.93 9.58 -9.00
N ALA A 140 -9.57 8.74 -8.03
CA ALA A 140 -8.22 8.22 -7.89
C ALA A 140 -7.75 7.49 -9.16
N PHE A 141 -8.59 6.61 -9.69
CA PHE A 141 -8.30 5.85 -10.90
C PHE A 141 -8.06 6.76 -12.12
N ASP A 142 -8.94 7.72 -12.36
CA ASP A 142 -8.82 8.66 -13.48
C ASP A 142 -7.53 9.51 -13.40
N ARG A 143 -7.06 9.81 -12.19
CA ARG A 143 -5.81 10.56 -11.97
C ARG A 143 -4.56 9.70 -12.17
N LEU A 144 -4.66 8.42 -11.84
CA LEU A 144 -3.58 7.45 -12.01
C LEU A 144 -3.46 7.02 -13.48
N ASP A 145 -4.58 6.88 -14.19
CA ASP A 145 -4.63 6.56 -15.63
C ASP A 145 -4.32 7.79 -16.48
N ARG A 146 -3.08 8.28 -16.35
CA ARG A 146 -2.58 9.41 -17.15
C ARG A 146 -2.63 9.14 -18.65
N ALA A 147 -2.59 7.88 -19.04
CA ALA A 147 -2.63 7.47 -20.43
C ALA A 147 -4.07 7.48 -21.00
N GLY A 148 -5.09 7.56 -20.15
CA GLY A 148 -6.51 7.55 -20.53
C GLY A 148 -6.90 6.27 -21.26
N ARG A 149 -6.29 5.14 -20.89
CA ARG A 149 -6.52 3.84 -21.53
C ARG A 149 -7.68 3.07 -20.89
N GLY A 150 -8.22 3.56 -19.78
CA GLY A 150 -9.24 2.90 -18.98
C GLY A 150 -8.72 1.75 -18.13
N ALA A 151 -7.40 1.61 -17.99
CA ALA A 151 -6.74 0.54 -17.25
C ALA A 151 -5.33 0.96 -16.82
N LEU A 152 -4.94 0.61 -15.60
CA LEU A 152 -3.59 0.82 -15.06
C LEU A 152 -2.74 -0.43 -15.31
N THR A 153 -1.51 -0.29 -15.76
CA THR A 153 -0.60 -1.46 -15.76
C THR A 153 -0.06 -1.73 -14.36
N VAL A 154 0.40 -2.97 -14.13
CA VAL A 154 1.12 -3.33 -12.90
C VAL A 154 2.27 -2.36 -12.61
N ASP A 155 3.06 -2.00 -13.63
CA ASP A 155 4.13 -1.01 -13.50
C ASP A 155 3.61 0.39 -13.11
N GLU A 156 2.48 0.83 -13.66
CA GLU A 156 1.87 2.13 -13.33
C GLU A 156 1.42 2.18 -11.87
N LEU A 157 0.85 1.10 -11.36
CA LEU A 157 0.47 0.99 -9.95
C LEU A 157 1.70 0.94 -9.02
N VAL A 158 2.75 0.20 -9.39
CA VAL A 158 4.01 0.15 -8.63
C VAL A 158 4.69 1.53 -8.59
N LEU A 159 4.68 2.26 -9.71
CA LEU A 159 5.18 3.63 -9.76
C LEU A 159 4.33 4.58 -8.94
N ALA A 160 3.00 4.45 -8.98
CA ALA A 160 2.10 5.27 -8.16
C ALA A 160 2.32 5.07 -6.66
N ALA A 161 2.54 3.83 -6.22
CA ALA A 161 2.92 3.54 -4.84
C ALA A 161 4.29 4.15 -4.51
N ALA A 162 5.28 4.03 -5.39
CA ALA A 162 6.58 4.65 -5.19
C ALA A 162 6.45 6.17 -5.02
N ASP A 163 5.68 6.82 -5.88
CA ASP A 163 5.41 8.26 -5.80
C ASP A 163 4.67 8.62 -4.50
N TYR A 164 3.68 7.82 -4.07
CA TYR A 164 2.97 8.08 -2.82
C TYR A 164 3.92 8.07 -1.61
N TYR A 165 4.78 7.05 -1.52
CA TYR A 165 5.65 6.84 -0.35
C TYR A 165 6.99 7.56 -0.42
N ARG A 166 7.48 7.99 -1.59
CA ARG A 166 8.80 8.66 -1.73
C ARG A 166 8.74 10.07 -2.28
N SER A 167 7.70 10.41 -3.06
CA SER A 167 7.63 11.73 -3.70
C SER A 167 7.10 12.80 -2.74
N ASP A 168 7.82 13.92 -2.69
CA ASP A 168 7.38 15.15 -2.04
C ASP A 168 6.65 16.09 -3.00
N ASP A 169 6.46 15.69 -4.27
CA ASP A 169 5.73 16.49 -5.25
C ASP A 169 4.22 16.45 -4.97
N PRO A 170 3.58 17.60 -4.65
CA PRO A 170 2.14 17.69 -4.44
C PRO A 170 1.31 17.37 -5.69
N ASN A 171 1.92 17.36 -6.89
CA ASN A 171 1.24 17.06 -8.15
C ASN A 171 1.51 15.65 -8.68
N ALA A 172 2.24 14.80 -7.92
CA ALA A 172 2.45 13.42 -8.31
C ALA A 172 1.10 12.67 -8.39
N ALA A 173 0.92 11.84 -9.43
CA ALA A 173 -0.31 11.05 -9.56
C ALA A 173 -0.43 10.03 -8.43
N GLY A 174 0.70 9.54 -7.91
CA GLY A 174 0.74 8.67 -6.74
C GLY A 174 0.01 9.25 -5.53
N ASN A 175 -0.08 10.58 -5.39
CA ASN A 175 -0.82 11.23 -4.28
C ASN A 175 -2.30 10.82 -4.23
N TRP A 176 -2.85 10.40 -5.37
CA TRP A 176 -4.22 9.98 -5.52
C TRP A 176 -4.42 8.47 -5.32
N LEU A 177 -3.37 7.71 -4.99
CA LEU A 177 -3.44 6.25 -4.85
C LEU A 177 -4.58 5.80 -3.92
N TYR A 178 -4.80 6.53 -2.83
CA TYR A 178 -5.86 6.25 -1.87
C TYR A 178 -7.00 7.29 -1.89
N GLY A 179 -7.15 8.03 -2.99
CA GLY A 179 -8.08 9.16 -3.10
C GLY A 179 -7.48 10.50 -2.63
N PRO A 180 -8.31 11.56 -2.52
CA PRO A 180 -7.85 12.90 -2.13
C PRO A 180 -7.31 12.93 -0.69
N LEU A 181 -6.16 13.62 -0.53
CA LEU A 181 -5.47 13.88 0.74
C LEU A 181 -6.11 15.02 1.54
#